data_AF-L1P833-F1
#
_entry.id   AF-L1P833-F1
#
_cell.length_a   1.000
_cell.length_b   1.000
_cell.length_c   1.000
_cell.angle_alpha   90.00
_cell.angle_beta   90.00
_cell.angle_gamma   90.00
#
_symmetry.space_group_name_H-M   'P 1'
#
loop_
_entity.id
_entity.type
_entity.pdbx_description
1 polymer ?
#
loop_
_entity_poly.entity_id
_entity_poly.type
_entity_poly.pdbx_seq_one_letter_code
_entity_poly.pdbx_strand_id
1 'polypeptide(L)'
;MATNKESRKEYWKRKWLSKYRLIVMDDSTYEEKTSFRLSRLNIFVFGSLFAFVLIVLTTILIIYSPLRQYILGYTAVENKRETLGLLFKVDSLEQKIQDNDKYLASIKKVLVGDLKPQHDKDTASFNISDPKYDPKAYRVTPNKQDSILRQEVEQQEQEQEIEPTNP
;
A
#
# COMPACT_ATOMS: atom_id res chain seq x y z
N MET A 1 18.59 43.91 57.76
CA MET A 1 17.34 43.40 57.14
C MET A 1 17.71 42.54 55.94
N ALA A 2 17.60 41.22 56.05
CA ALA A 2 17.88 40.31 54.94
C ALA A 2 16.64 40.22 54.05
N THR A 3 16.72 40.70 52.82
CA THR A 3 15.67 40.56 51.83
C THR A 3 15.68 39.11 51.35
N ASN A 4 14.71 38.32 51.81
CA ASN A 4 14.53 36.94 51.37
C ASN A 4 14.16 36.97 49.88
N LYS A 5 15.13 36.63 49.02
CA LYS A 5 14.99 36.60 47.57
C LYS A 5 14.16 35.36 47.20
N GLU A 6 12.83 35.49 47.22
CA GLU A 6 11.92 34.39 46.84
C GLU A 6 12.35 33.80 45.49
N SER A 7 12.44 32.47 45.44
CA SER A 7 12.85 31.76 44.24
C SER A 7 11.76 31.91 43.16
N ARG A 8 12.14 32.03 41.88
CA ARG A 8 11.15 32.12 40.78
C ARG A 8 10.10 31.01 40.86
N LYS A 9 10.49 29.80 41.28
CA LYS A 9 9.60 28.63 41.42
C LYS A 9 8.47 28.88 42.43
N GLU A 10 8.74 29.53 43.56
CA GLU A 10 7.74 29.82 44.59
C GLU A 10 6.75 30.91 44.13
N TYR A 11 7.23 31.92 43.41
CA TYR A 11 6.38 32.93 42.78
C TYR A 11 5.39 32.29 41.78
N TRP A 12 5.86 31.40 40.91
CA TRP A 12 5.00 30.69 39.97
C TRP A 12 4.01 29.77 40.69
N LYS A 13 4.43 29.04 41.73
CA LYS A 13 3.49 28.24 42.54
C LYS A 13 2.37 29.11 43.14
N ARG A 14 2.68 30.21 43.83
CA ARG A 14 1.65 31.12 44.37
C ARG A 14 0.70 31.67 43.30
N LYS A 15 1.23 32.00 42.12
CA LYS A 15 0.45 32.55 41.01
C LYS A 15 -0.51 31.55 40.37
N TRP A 16 -0.17 30.26 40.37
CA TRP A 16 -1.01 29.20 39.81
C TRP A 16 -1.96 28.58 40.84
N LEU A 17 -1.55 28.51 42.11
CA LEU A 17 -2.37 28.02 43.24
C LEU A 17 -3.34 29.07 43.80
N SER A 18 -3.32 30.31 43.32
CA SER A 18 -4.30 31.32 43.72
C SER A 18 -5.71 30.90 43.33
N LYS A 19 -6.61 30.98 44.30
CA LYS A 19 -8.02 30.57 44.17
C LYS A 19 -8.81 31.76 43.66
N TYR A 20 -9.39 31.64 42.46
CA TYR A 20 -10.32 32.63 41.93
C TYR A 20 -11.75 32.10 42.12
N ARG A 21 -12.69 32.99 42.45
CA ARG A 21 -14.11 32.68 42.54
C ARG A 21 -14.80 33.38 41.38
N LEU A 22 -15.41 32.60 40.50
CA LEU A 22 -16.27 33.10 39.44
C LEU A 22 -17.70 33.02 39.96
N ILE A 23 -18.38 34.18 40.01
CA ILE A 23 -19.74 34.31 40.53
C ILE A 23 -20.62 34.61 39.33
N VAL A 24 -21.66 33.81 39.11
CA VAL A 24 -22.71 34.08 38.13
C VAL A 24 -23.89 34.64 38.91
N MET A 25 -24.18 35.92 38.67
CA MET A 25 -25.23 36.68 39.32
C MET A 25 -26.30 37.05 38.28
N ASP A 26 -27.56 37.08 38.70
CA ASP A 26 -28.67 37.53 37.86
C ASP A 26 -28.62 39.06 37.71
N ASP A 27 -28.67 39.55 36.47
CA ASP A 27 -28.54 40.99 36.15
C ASP A 27 -29.73 41.81 36.69
N SER A 28 -30.90 41.19 36.85
CA SER A 28 -32.13 41.87 37.27
C SER A 28 -32.33 41.90 38.79
N THR A 29 -31.91 40.82 39.47
CA THR A 29 -32.21 40.62 40.90
C THR A 29 -30.97 40.61 41.78
N TYR A 30 -29.76 40.67 41.20
CA TYR A 30 -28.48 40.59 41.92
C TYR A 30 -28.37 39.36 42.84
N GLU A 31 -29.15 38.31 42.60
CA GLU A 31 -29.04 37.05 43.33
C GLU A 31 -27.87 36.23 42.77
N GLU A 32 -26.99 35.73 43.65
CA GLU A 32 -25.96 34.76 43.27
C GLU A 32 -26.64 33.43 42.91
N LYS A 33 -26.78 33.13 41.61
CA LYS A 33 -27.40 31.87 41.15
C LYS A 33 -26.42 30.70 41.26
N THR A 34 -25.13 30.91 41.00
CA THR A 34 -24.10 29.87 41.15
C THR A 34 -22.71 30.47 41.37
N SER A 35 -21.93 29.90 42.30
CA SER A 35 -20.53 30.27 42.51
C SER A 35 -19.60 29.10 42.19
N PHE A 36 -18.67 29.29 41.25
CA PHE A 36 -17.65 28.31 40.90
C PHE A 36 -16.29 28.76 41.41
N ARG A 37 -15.62 27.91 42.21
CA ARG A 37 -14.23 28.13 42.63
C ARG A 37 -13.29 27.53 41.59
N LEU A 38 -12.84 28.33 40.63
CA LEU A 38 -11.87 27.89 39.62
C LEU A 38 -10.46 28.41 39.97
N SER A 39 -9.51 27.49 40.09
CA SER A 39 -8.08 27.82 40.02
C SER A 39 -7.63 27.73 38.56
N ARG A 40 -6.61 28.53 38.18
CA ARG A 40 -5.95 28.45 36.85
C ARG A 40 -5.49 27.03 36.53
N LEU A 41 -5.11 26.25 37.54
CA LEU A 41 -4.72 24.86 37.42
C LEU A 41 -5.91 23.96 37.04
N ASN A 42 -7.07 24.15 37.68
CA ASN A 42 -8.27 23.36 37.41
C ASN A 42 -8.78 23.60 35.97
N ILE A 43 -8.78 24.85 35.53
CA ILE A 43 -9.16 25.24 34.15
C ILE A 43 -8.24 24.58 33.12
N PHE A 44 -6.93 24.58 33.39
CA PHE A 44 -5.96 23.93 32.50
C PHE A 44 -6.16 22.40 32.44
N VAL A 45 -6.42 21.76 33.59
CA VAL A 45 -6.68 20.31 33.64
C VAL A 45 -7.98 19.96 32.92
N PHE A 46 -9.08 20.66 33.18
CA PHE A 46 -10.35 20.44 32.48
C PHE A 46 -10.24 20.73 30.98
N GLY A 47 -9.55 21.81 30.59
CA GLY A 47 -9.32 22.14 29.19
C GLY A 47 -8.46 21.10 28.48
N SER A 48 -7.39 20.63 29.12
CA SER A 48 -6.53 19.56 28.58
C SER A 48 -7.27 18.23 28.50
N LEU A 49 -8.08 17.89 29.51
CA LEU A 49 -8.89 16.68 29.51
C LEU A 49 -9.93 16.73 28.39
N PHE A 50 -10.61 17.87 28.23
CA PHE A 50 -11.57 18.07 27.15
C PHE A 50 -10.92 17.97 25.76
N ALA A 51 -9.77 18.63 25.57
CA ALA A 51 -9.00 18.52 24.33
C ALA A 51 -8.54 17.08 24.08
N PHE A 52 -8.06 16.38 25.10
CA PHE A 52 -7.66 14.97 24.99
C PHE A 52 -8.84 14.08 24.60
N VAL A 53 -10.01 14.26 25.23
CA VAL A 53 -11.24 13.55 24.88
C VAL A 53 -11.63 13.83 23.43
N LEU A 54 -11.56 15.08 22.95
CA LEU A 54 -11.82 15.41 21.55
C LEU A 54 -10.83 14.75 20.59
N ILE A 55 -9.54 14.70 20.92
CA ILE A 55 -8.53 14.01 20.10
C ILE A 55 -8.80 12.51 20.03
N VAL A 56 -9.11 11.89 21.17
CA VAL A 56 -9.43 10.46 21.23
C VAL A 56 -10.70 10.15 20.44
N LEU A 57 -11.75 10.94 20.65
CA LEU A 57 -13.04 10.78 19.96
C LEU A 57 -12.89 10.98 18.46
N THR A 58 -12.14 12.00 18.01
CA THR A 58 -11.87 12.21 16.58
C THR A 58 -11.04 11.07 15.99
N THR A 59 -10.05 10.54 16.72
CA THR A 59 -9.27 9.38 16.28
C THR A 59 -10.14 8.13 16.13
N ILE A 60 -11.02 7.87 17.11
CA ILE A 60 -12.02 6.80 17.04
C ILE A 60 -12.92 7.00 15.83
N LEU A 61 -13.47 8.21 15.65
CA LEU A 61 -14.30 8.57 14.50
C LEU A 61 -13.57 8.32 13.17
N ILE A 62 -12.30 8.69 13.06
CA ILE A 62 -11.49 8.45 11.86
C ILE A 62 -11.33 6.95 11.59
N ILE A 63 -11.12 6.13 12.63
CA ILE A 63 -10.95 4.67 12.49
C ILE A 63 -12.26 3.98 12.08
N TYR A 64 -13.38 4.39 12.68
CA TYR A 64 -14.72 3.86 12.32
C TYR A 64 -15.27 4.47 11.03
N SER A 65 -14.73 5.59 10.59
CA SER A 65 -15.10 6.24 9.33
C SER A 65 -14.24 5.72 8.16
N PRO A 66 -14.81 5.64 6.95
CA PRO A 66 -14.05 5.35 5.72
C PRO A 66 -13.02 6.43 5.34
N LEU A 67 -12.74 7.44 6.18
CA LEU A 67 -11.62 8.37 5.96
C LEU A 67 -10.25 7.75 6.27
N ARG A 68 -10.15 6.80 7.23
CA ARG A 68 -8.87 6.15 7.56
C ARG A 68 -8.23 5.51 6.34
N GLN A 69 -9.03 4.86 5.51
CA GLN A 69 -8.56 4.17 4.31
C GLN A 69 -8.07 5.11 3.21
N TYR A 70 -8.56 6.35 3.16
CA TYR A 70 -8.21 7.35 2.14
C TYR A 70 -6.85 8.01 2.42
N ILE A 71 -6.46 8.14 3.70
CA ILE A 71 -5.20 8.78 4.10
C ILE A 71 -4.10 7.74 4.36
N LEU A 72 -4.40 6.60 5.00
CA LEU A 72 -3.39 5.58 5.37
C LEU A 72 -3.12 4.54 4.27
N GLY A 73 -3.81 4.60 3.12
CA GLY A 73 -3.46 3.79 1.95
C GLY A 73 -3.81 2.30 2.03
N TYR A 74 -4.58 1.86 3.03
CA TYR A 74 -4.97 0.44 3.19
C TYR A 74 -5.96 -0.05 2.12
N THR A 75 -6.68 0.85 1.41
CA THR A 75 -7.53 0.49 0.25
C THR A 75 -6.75 0.05 -0.98
N ALA A 76 -5.43 0.27 -1.00
CA ALA A 76 -4.63 -0.05 -2.16
C ALA A 76 -4.63 -1.55 -2.47
N VAL A 77 -4.72 -2.44 -1.48
CA VAL A 77 -4.42 -3.86 -1.74
C VAL A 77 -5.57 -4.59 -2.42
N GLU A 78 -6.81 -4.44 -1.94
CA GLU A 78 -7.98 -5.09 -2.53
C GLU A 78 -8.32 -4.49 -3.91
N ASN A 79 -8.41 -3.16 -3.99
CA ASN A 79 -8.74 -2.47 -5.23
C ASN A 79 -7.66 -2.67 -6.30
N LYS A 80 -6.37 -2.79 -5.93
CA LYS A 80 -5.31 -3.12 -6.89
C LYS A 80 -5.42 -4.55 -7.40
N ARG A 81 -5.79 -5.53 -6.58
CA ARG A 81 -5.97 -6.92 -7.03
C ARG A 81 -7.10 -7.02 -8.04
N GLU A 82 -8.24 -6.40 -7.78
CA GLU A 82 -9.36 -6.36 -8.71
C GLU A 82 -9.00 -5.62 -10.00
N THR A 83 -8.33 -4.46 -9.88
CA THR A 83 -7.88 -3.67 -11.04
C THR A 83 -6.87 -4.46 -11.89
N LEU A 84 -5.91 -5.15 -11.27
CA LEU A 84 -4.95 -5.99 -11.97
C LEU A 84 -5.64 -7.17 -12.67
N GLY A 85 -6.60 -7.82 -12.01
CA GLY A 85 -7.36 -8.92 -12.61
C GLY A 85 -8.23 -8.46 -13.80
N LEU A 86 -8.83 -7.28 -13.70
CA LEU A 86 -9.56 -6.65 -14.81
C LEU A 86 -8.63 -6.26 -15.95
N LEU A 87 -7.45 -5.70 -15.64
CA LEU A 87 -6.45 -5.32 -16.64
C LEU A 87 -5.99 -6.53 -17.46
N PHE A 88 -5.70 -7.67 -16.82
CA PHE A 88 -5.35 -8.92 -17.51
C PHE A 88 -6.46 -9.43 -18.42
N LYS A 89 -7.72 -9.33 -18.00
CA LYS A 89 -8.87 -9.74 -18.83
C LYS A 89 -9.05 -8.82 -20.04
N VAL A 90 -8.87 -7.52 -19.86
CA VAL A 90 -8.97 -6.52 -20.93
C VAL A 90 -7.85 -6.73 -21.96
N ASP A 91 -6.60 -6.90 -21.52
CA ASP A 91 -5.45 -7.18 -22.38
C ASP A 91 -5.67 -8.45 -23.24
N SER A 92 -6.17 -9.51 -22.60
CA SER A 92 -6.53 -10.74 -23.31
C SER A 92 -7.67 -10.55 -24.33
N LEU A 93 -8.68 -9.74 -24.00
CA LEU A 93 -9.76 -9.42 -24.92
C LEU A 93 -9.27 -8.57 -26.10
N GLU A 94 -8.41 -7.60 -25.84
CA GLU A 94 -7.82 -6.72 -26.86
C GLU A 94 -7.01 -7.54 -27.87
N GLN A 95 -6.19 -8.48 -27.40
CA GLN A 95 -5.45 -9.39 -28.26
C GLN A 95 -6.38 -10.21 -29.17
N LYS A 96 -7.47 -10.78 -28.61
CA LYS A 96 -8.44 -11.54 -29.39
C LYS A 96 -9.17 -10.69 -30.43
N ILE A 97 -9.48 -9.44 -30.11
CA ILE A 97 -10.09 -8.50 -31.07
C ILE A 97 -9.11 -8.19 -32.21
N GLN A 98 -7.84 -7.90 -31.90
CA GLN A 98 -6.83 -7.63 -32.92
C GLN A 98 -6.64 -8.80 -33.89
N ASP A 99 -6.65 -10.04 -33.38
CA ASP A 99 -6.54 -11.22 -34.24
C ASP A 99 -7.81 -11.46 -35.06
N ASN A 100 -8.99 -11.16 -34.51
CA ASN A 100 -10.25 -11.23 -35.25
C ASN A 100 -10.31 -10.17 -36.36
N ASP A 101 -9.86 -8.94 -36.10
CA ASP A 101 -9.81 -7.87 -37.09
C ASP A 101 -8.88 -8.22 -38.26
N LYS A 102 -7.72 -8.82 -37.98
CA LYS A 102 -6.81 -9.33 -39.03
C LYS A 102 -7.49 -10.42 -39.86
N TYR A 103 -8.17 -11.36 -39.22
CA TYR A 103 -8.89 -12.43 -39.90
C TYR A 103 -10.02 -11.89 -40.80
N LEU A 104 -10.84 -10.97 -40.29
CA LEU A 104 -11.89 -10.31 -41.06
C LEU A 104 -11.33 -9.45 -42.20
N ALA A 105 -10.20 -8.78 -41.99
CA ALA A 105 -9.51 -8.04 -43.04
C ALA A 105 -9.00 -8.96 -44.15
N SER A 106 -8.47 -10.14 -43.80
CA SER A 106 -8.03 -11.15 -44.77
C SER A 106 -9.22 -11.73 -45.55
N ILE A 107 -10.34 -12.04 -44.89
CA ILE A 107 -11.58 -12.46 -45.57
C ILE A 107 -12.08 -11.38 -46.52
N LYS A 108 -12.14 -10.12 -46.07
CA LYS A 108 -12.57 -8.99 -46.90
C LYS A 108 -11.69 -8.83 -48.13
N LYS A 109 -10.36 -8.96 -47.99
CA LYS A 109 -9.41 -8.91 -49.12
C LYS A 109 -9.66 -10.03 -50.14
N VAL A 110 -9.95 -11.24 -49.66
CA VAL A 110 -10.27 -12.39 -50.52
C VAL A 110 -11.60 -12.20 -51.25
N LEU A 111 -12.65 -11.70 -50.58
CA LEU A 111 -13.96 -11.46 -51.21
C LEU A 111 -13.94 -10.30 -52.23
N VAL A 112 -13.08 -9.30 -52.03
CA VAL A 112 -12.95 -8.15 -52.96
C VAL A 112 -12.07 -8.50 -54.17
N GLY A 113 -11.43 -9.68 -54.19
CA GLY A 113 -10.63 -10.16 -55.31
C GLY A 113 -9.25 -9.52 -55.42
N ASP A 114 -8.78 -8.84 -54.36
CA ASP A 114 -7.51 -8.11 -54.36
C ASP A 114 -6.37 -9.06 -53.93
N LEU A 115 -6.15 -10.10 -54.75
CA LEU A 115 -5.05 -11.06 -54.57
C LEU A 115 -3.73 -10.41 -55.01
N LYS A 116 -3.18 -9.53 -54.17
CA LYS A 116 -1.73 -9.33 -54.18
C LYS A 116 -1.13 -10.54 -53.47
N PRO A 117 -0.21 -11.30 -54.10
CA PRO A 117 0.51 -12.36 -53.40
C PRO A 117 1.39 -11.69 -52.35
N GLN A 118 0.84 -11.54 -51.15
CA GLN A 118 1.63 -11.21 -49.98
C GLN A 118 2.40 -12.48 -49.69
N HIS A 119 3.71 -12.42 -49.91
CA HIS A 119 4.66 -13.46 -49.59
C HIS A 119 4.71 -13.55 -48.06
N ASP A 120 3.65 -14.12 -47.49
CA ASP A 120 3.55 -14.40 -46.08
C ASP A 120 4.58 -15.48 -45.81
N LYS A 121 5.60 -15.07 -45.07
CA LYS A 121 6.76 -15.85 -44.67
C LYS A 121 6.34 -16.93 -43.65
N ASP A 122 5.34 -17.72 -43.99
CA ASP A 122 4.93 -18.93 -43.27
C ASP A 122 5.76 -20.11 -43.79
N THR A 123 7.07 -19.97 -43.62
CA THR A 123 7.94 -21.11 -43.45
C THR A 123 8.97 -20.66 -42.45
N ALA A 124 8.94 -21.26 -41.26
CA ALA A 124 10.00 -21.17 -40.28
C ALA A 124 11.30 -21.76 -40.88
N SER A 125 11.93 -21.05 -41.81
CA SER A 125 13.32 -21.28 -42.15
C SER A 125 14.13 -20.67 -41.02
N PHE A 126 14.51 -21.51 -40.06
CA PHE A 126 15.52 -21.22 -39.06
C PHE A 126 16.83 -20.89 -39.79
N ASN A 127 17.08 -19.60 -40.02
CA ASN A 127 18.29 -19.11 -40.66
C ASN A 127 19.36 -18.97 -39.57
N ILE A 128 20.26 -19.94 -39.50
CA ILE A 128 21.41 -20.01 -38.57
C ILE A 128 22.42 -18.86 -38.80
N SER A 129 22.22 -18.07 -39.85
CA SER A 129 23.13 -16.99 -40.28
C SER A 129 22.71 -15.59 -39.80
N ASP A 130 21.65 -15.47 -39.00
CA ASP A 130 21.27 -14.18 -38.40
C ASP A 130 22.22 -13.83 -37.24
N PRO A 131 23.00 -12.73 -37.32
CA PRO A 131 23.95 -12.34 -36.27
C PRO A 131 23.29 -12.05 -34.91
N LYS A 132 21.95 -11.98 -34.84
CA LYS A 132 21.19 -11.89 -33.58
C LYS A 132 21.14 -13.20 -32.79
N TYR A 133 21.39 -14.33 -33.44
CA TYR A 133 21.30 -15.67 -32.85
C TYR A 133 22.64 -16.38 -32.96
N ASP A 134 23.71 -15.78 -32.42
CA ASP A 134 24.98 -16.49 -32.22
C ASP A 134 24.80 -17.52 -31.08
N PRO A 135 24.80 -18.84 -31.36
CA PRO A 135 24.70 -19.86 -30.32
C PRO A 135 25.87 -19.81 -29.33
N LYS A 136 26.96 -19.10 -29.64
CA LYS A 136 28.10 -18.87 -28.73
C LYS A 136 27.88 -17.71 -27.76
N ALA A 137 26.88 -16.85 -27.98
CA ALA A 137 26.53 -15.75 -27.08
C ALA A 137 25.79 -16.25 -25.82
N TYR A 138 25.10 -17.39 -25.91
CA TYR A 138 24.54 -18.11 -24.77
C TYR A 138 25.58 -19.06 -24.16
N ARG A 139 26.72 -18.51 -23.72
CA ARG A 139 27.53 -19.20 -22.71
C ARG A 139 26.76 -19.15 -21.40
N VAL A 140 25.96 -20.19 -21.15
CA VAL A 140 25.33 -20.42 -19.86
C VAL A 140 26.43 -20.46 -18.80
N THR A 141 26.51 -19.42 -17.98
CA THR A 141 27.36 -19.44 -16.79
C THR A 141 26.61 -20.27 -15.76
N PRO A 142 27.19 -21.36 -15.22
CA PRO A 142 26.51 -22.18 -14.22
C PRO A 142 26.03 -21.30 -13.06
N ASN A 143 24.72 -21.27 -12.83
CA ASN A 143 24.15 -20.66 -11.64
C ASN A 143 24.31 -21.64 -10.48
N LYS A 144 24.51 -21.15 -9.25
CA LYS A 144 24.60 -21.98 -8.04
C LYS A 144 23.42 -22.96 -7.91
N GLN A 145 22.20 -22.50 -8.24
CA GLN A 145 21.00 -23.33 -8.17
C GLN A 145 21.02 -24.50 -9.16
N ASP A 146 21.58 -24.28 -10.34
CA ASP A 146 21.70 -25.29 -11.39
C ASP A 146 22.77 -26.34 -11.02
N SER A 147 23.87 -25.93 -10.39
CA SER A 147 24.86 -26.85 -9.85
C SER A 147 24.32 -27.74 -8.72
N ILE A 148 23.48 -27.18 -7.84
CA ILE A 148 22.82 -27.95 -6.76
C ILE A 148 21.86 -28.97 -7.35
N LEU A 149 21.04 -28.56 -8.32
CA LEU A 149 20.09 -29.47 -8.98
C LEU A 149 20.80 -30.65 -9.66
N ARG A 150 21.95 -30.40 -10.33
CA ARG A 150 22.74 -31.48 -10.95
C ARG A 150 23.24 -32.48 -9.90
N GLN A 151 23.71 -31.99 -8.76
CA GLN A 151 24.15 -32.87 -7.66
C GLN A 151 22.98 -33.69 -7.09
N GLU A 152 21.80 -33.10 -6.94
CA GLU A 152 20.60 -33.82 -6.48
C GLU A 152 20.18 -34.91 -7.47
N VAL A 153 20.19 -34.61 -8.77
CA VAL A 153 19.84 -35.58 -9.82
C VAL A 153 20.87 -36.71 -9.86
N GLU A 154 22.17 -36.41 -9.80
CA GLU A 154 23.24 -37.42 -9.78
C GLU A 154 23.14 -38.34 -8.54
N GLN A 155 22.77 -37.80 -7.38
CA GLN A 155 22.53 -38.59 -6.17
C GLN A 155 21.30 -39.49 -6.32
N GLN A 156 20.21 -38.98 -6.89
CA GLN A 156 19.01 -39.78 -7.15
C GLN A 156 19.25 -40.90 -8.16
N GLU A 157 20.00 -40.63 -9.23
CA GLU A 157 20.37 -41.63 -10.22
C GLU A 157 21.26 -42.72 -9.62
N GLN A 158 22.23 -42.34 -8.77
CA GLN A 158 23.04 -43.30 -8.02
C GLN A 158 22.18 -44.12 -7.06
N GLU A 159 21.33 -43.50 -6.26
CA GLU A 159 20.43 -44.20 -5.32
C GLU A 159 19.51 -45.19 -6.04
N GLN A 160 18.98 -44.83 -7.21
CA GLN A 160 18.18 -45.73 -8.05
C GLN A 160 19.00 -46.88 -8.66
N GLU A 161 20.28 -46.65 -8.97
CA GLU A 161 21.16 -47.69 -9.51
C GLU A 161 21.66 -48.68 -8.43
N ILE A 162 21.65 -48.27 -7.15
CA ILE A 162 22.04 -49.12 -6.01
C ILE A 162 20.84 -49.87 -5.40
N GLU A 163 19.60 -49.56 -5.78
CA GLU A 163 18.44 -50.35 -5.37
C GLU A 163 18.30 -51.57 -6.30
N PRO A 164 18.76 -52.78 -5.91
CA PRO A 164 18.52 -53.96 -6.73
C PRO A 164 17.02 -54.13 -6.86
N THR A 165 16.58 -54.30 -8.10
CA THR A 165 15.25 -54.78 -8.45
C THR A 165 15.03 -56.08 -7.68
N ASN A 166 14.39 -55.98 -6.52
CA ASN A 166 14.04 -57.13 -5.71
C ASN A 166 12.83 -57.80 -6.38
N PRO A 167 12.93 -59.08 -6.77
CA PRO A 167 11.84 -59.79 -7.46
C PRO A 167 10.58 -59.95 -6.61
#